data_AF-A0A0D9X5B8-F1
#
_entry.id   AF-A0A0D9X5B8-F1
#
_cell.length_a   1.000
_cell.length_b   1.000
_cell.length_c   1.000
_cell.angle_alpha   90.00
_cell.angle_beta   90.00
_cell.angle_gamma   90.00
#
_symmetry.space_group_name_H-M   'P 1'
#
loop_
_entity.id
_entity.type
_entity.pdbx_description
1 polymer ?
#
loop_
_entity_poly.entity_id
_entity_poly.type
_entity_poly.pdbx_seq_one_letter_code
_entity_poly.pdbx_strand_id
1 'polypeptide(L)'
;MKGHLTAKADVFAFGVVTLETVAGRLNTDNSLEESKIYLLEWVWSLYEKKQVLGIVDPRLKAFNPKEAMRVIHVALLCTQGSPHQ
;
A
#
# COMPACT_ATOMS: atom_id res chain seq x y z
N MET A 1 9.39 5.96 23.81
CA MET A 1 9.87 6.39 22.48
C MET A 1 9.32 7.78 22.20
N LYS A 2 10.16 8.78 21.93
CA LYS A 2 9.68 10.04 21.35
C LYS A 2 9.67 9.84 19.83
N GLY A 3 8.51 10.02 19.19
CA GLY A 3 8.43 10.03 17.74
C GLY A 3 9.18 11.24 17.19
N HIS A 4 10.12 11.01 16.29
CA HIS A 4 10.81 12.09 15.59
C HIS A 4 10.06 12.38 14.30
N LEU A 5 9.39 13.53 14.24
CA LEU A 5 8.81 14.01 13.00
C LEU A 5 9.95 14.35 12.05
N THR A 6 9.94 13.74 10.87
CA THR A 6 10.90 13.98 9.80
C THR A 6 10.16 14.03 8.48
N ALA A 7 10.80 14.52 7.42
CA ALA A 7 10.25 14.42 6.07
C ALA A 7 9.91 12.97 5.66
N LYS A 8 10.52 11.96 6.29
CA LYS A 8 10.18 10.55 6.05
C LYS A 8 8.83 10.14 6.61
N ALA A 9 8.30 10.85 7.61
CA ALA A 9 6.93 10.64 8.08
C ALA A 9 5.91 11.02 6.99
N ASP A 10 6.14 12.15 6.29
CA ASP A 10 5.30 12.56 5.16
C ASP A 10 5.43 11.60 3.97
N VAL A 11 6.64 11.09 3.69
CA VAL A 11 6.85 10.06 2.67
C VAL A 11 6.09 8.77 3.02
N PHE A 12 6.12 8.34 4.28
CA PHE A 12 5.36 7.18 4.74
C PHE A 12 3.86 7.38 4.54
N ALA A 13 3.33 8.53 4.97
CA ALA A 13 1.91 8.88 4.79
C ALA A 13 1.51 8.92 3.31
N PHE A 14 2.36 9.48 2.44
CA PHE A 14 2.17 9.46 0.99
C PHE A 14 2.09 8.02 0.44
N GLY A 15 2.95 7.11 0.93
CA GLY A 15 2.90 5.69 0.57
C GLY A 15 1.55 5.05 0.92
N VAL A 16 1.05 5.29 2.13
CA VAL A 16 -0.26 4.78 2.57
C VAL A 16 -1.38 5.32 1.68
N VAL A 17 -1.45 6.63 1.45
CA VAL A 17 -2.48 7.26 0.59
C VAL A 17 -2.41 6.75 -0.85
N THR A 18 -1.20 6.48 -1.34
CA THR A 18 -1.01 5.89 -2.68
C THR A 18 -1.60 4.48 -2.75
N LEU A 19 -1.42 3.65 -1.72
CA LEU A 19 -2.04 2.32 -1.64
C LEU A 19 -3.56 2.41 -1.55
N GLU A 20 -4.10 3.33 -0.72
CA GLU A 20 -5.54 3.57 -0.64
C GLU A 20 -6.14 3.97 -1.99
N THR A 21 -5.42 4.81 -2.76
CA THR A 21 -5.82 5.25 -4.09
C THR A 21 -5.88 4.08 -5.08
N VAL A 22 -4.86 3.21 -5.08
CA VAL A 22 -4.84 2.03 -5.96
C VAL A 22 -5.89 1.00 -5.56
N ALA A 23 -6.11 0.82 -4.25
CA ALA A 23 -7.05 -0.15 -3.71
C ALA A 23 -8.51 0.30 -3.77
N GLY A 24 -8.74 1.62 -3.83
CA GLY A 24 -10.08 2.20 -3.77
C GLY A 24 -10.78 2.02 -2.42
N ARG A 25 -10.02 1.80 -1.34
CA ARG A 25 -10.53 1.55 0.01
C ARG A 25 -9.60 2.13 1.08
N LEU A 26 -10.14 2.31 2.28
CA LEU A 26 -9.44 2.85 3.44
C LEU A 26 -8.30 1.91 3.89
N ASN A 27 -7.28 2.49 4.51
CA ASN A 27 -6.15 1.77 5.10
C ASN A 27 -6.59 0.79 6.20
N THR A 28 -7.72 1.07 6.86
CA THR A 28 -8.35 0.16 7.83
C THR A 28 -9.82 0.02 7.52
N ASP A 29 -10.28 -1.22 7.36
CA ASP A 29 -11.68 -1.53 7.09
C ASP A 29 -12.09 -2.81 7.84
N ASN A 30 -12.81 -2.62 8.94
CA ASN A 30 -13.25 -3.71 9.82
C ASN A 30 -14.41 -4.53 9.24
N SER A 31 -14.97 -4.14 8.08
CA SER A 31 -16.02 -4.91 7.40
C SER A 31 -15.47 -6.06 6.56
N LEU A 32 -14.15 -6.12 6.38
CA LEU A 32 -13.46 -7.09 5.55
C LEU A 32 -12.98 -8.31 6.35
N GLU A 33 -12.55 -9.33 5.61
CA GLU A 33 -11.88 -10.52 6.16
C GLU A 33 -10.67 -10.10 7.03
N GLU A 34 -10.39 -10.85 8.09
CA GLU A 34 -9.32 -10.52 9.06
C GLU A 34 -7.97 -10.22 8.40
N SER A 35 -7.58 -11.03 7.41
CA SER A 35 -6.33 -10.86 6.64
C SER A 35 -6.28 -9.60 5.75
N LYS A 36 -7.41 -8.90 5.61
CA LYS A 36 -7.60 -7.73 4.76
C LYS A 36 -7.99 -6.49 5.55
N ILE A 37 -8.16 -6.54 6.87
CA ILE A 37 -8.56 -5.36 7.67
C ILE A 37 -7.55 -4.23 7.49
N TYR A 38 -6.27 -4.53 7.66
CA TYR A 38 -5.18 -3.59 7.47
C TYR A 38 -4.64 -3.65 6.03
N LEU A 39 -4.83 -2.58 5.28
CA LEU A 39 -4.46 -2.51 3.87
C LEU A 39 -2.96 -2.80 3.69
N LEU A 40 -2.10 -2.10 4.44
CA LEU A 40 -0.65 -2.22 4.32
C LEU A 40 -0.16 -3.66 4.52
N GLU A 41 -0.64 -4.35 5.56
CA GLU A 41 -0.29 -5.75 5.83
C GLU A 41 -0.76 -6.67 4.69
N TRP A 42 -1.98 -6.45 4.20
CA TRP A 42 -2.50 -7.19 3.06
C TRP A 42 -1.66 -6.98 1.80
N VAL A 43 -1.22 -5.74 1.50
CA VAL A 43 -0.35 -5.46 0.33
C VAL A 43 0.98 -6.19 0.43
N TRP A 44 1.62 -6.17 1.61
CA TRP A 44 2.88 -6.89 1.83
C TRP A 44 2.70 -8.39 1.61
N SER A 45 1.59 -8.97 2.08
CA SER A 45 1.28 -10.39 1.81
C SER A 45 1.12 -10.70 0.32
N LEU A 46 0.55 -9.78 -0.47
CA LEU A 46 0.43 -9.91 -1.92
C LEU A 46 1.79 -9.75 -2.60
N TYR A 47 2.63 -8.84 -2.11
CA TYR A 47 3.99 -8.64 -2.61
C TYR A 47 4.85 -9.90 -2.45
N GLU A 48 4.83 -10.53 -1.26
CA GLU A 48 5.53 -11.79 -0.99
C GLU A 48 5.05 -12.93 -1.91
N LYS A 49 3.76 -12.95 -2.23
CA LYS A 49 3.15 -13.92 -3.16
C LYS A 49 3.34 -13.58 -4.63
N LYS A 50 4.00 -12.46 -4.97
CA LYS A 50 4.13 -11.93 -6.35
C LYS A 50 2.77 -11.67 -7.03
N GLN A 51 1.79 -11.26 -6.23
CA GLN A 51 0.40 -11.03 -6.63
C GLN A 51 -0.05 -9.58 -6.37
N VAL A 52 0.88 -8.61 -6.43
CA VAL A 52 0.61 -7.19 -6.07
C VAL A 52 -0.58 -6.57 -6.80
N LEU A 53 -0.85 -6.96 -8.05
CA LEU A 53 -1.99 -6.46 -8.81
C LEU A 53 -3.35 -6.87 -8.22
N GLY A 54 -3.38 -7.84 -7.30
CA GLY A 54 -4.60 -8.23 -6.58
C GLY A 54 -5.15 -7.15 -5.64
N ILE A 55 -4.38 -6.09 -5.39
CA ILE A 55 -4.86 -4.93 -4.62
C ILE A 55 -5.70 -3.97 -5.46
N VAL A 56 -5.56 -3.97 -6.79
CA VAL A 56 -6.16 -2.93 -7.65
C VAL A 56 -7.69 -2.91 -7.48
N ASP A 57 -8.25 -1.71 -7.32
CA ASP A 57 -9.68 -1.49 -7.12
C ASP A 57 -10.50 -2.25 -8.19
N PRO A 58 -11.36 -3.20 -7.79
CA PRO A 58 -12.16 -3.99 -8.72
C PRO A 58 -13.17 -3.15 -9.54
N ARG A 59 -13.44 -1.91 -9.14
CA ARG A 59 -14.29 -0.97 -9.89
C ARG A 59 -13.59 -0.38 -11.12
N LEU A 60 -12.26 -0.47 -11.22
CA LEU A 60 -11.50 -0.01 -12.38
C LEU A 60 -11.71 -0.95 -13.56
N LYS A 61 -12.44 -0.48 -14.57
CA LYS A 61 -12.74 -1.25 -15.80
C LYS A 61 -11.52 -1.46 -16.70
N ALA A 62 -10.55 -0.55 -16.64
CA ALA A 62 -9.33 -0.61 -17.42
C ALA A 62 -8.21 0.17 -16.71
N PHE A 63 -7.00 -0.37 -16.73
CA PHE A 63 -5.78 0.27 -16.24
C PHE A 63 -4.56 -0.35 -16.91
N ASN A 64 -3.42 0.33 -16.85
CA ASN A 64 -2.15 -0.22 -17.31
C ASN A 64 -1.49 -1.04 -16.19
N PRO A 65 -1.35 -2.38 -16.31
CA PRO A 65 -0.81 -3.22 -15.24
C PRO A 65 0.64 -2.89 -14.88
N LYS A 66 1.44 -2.43 -15.85
CA LYS A 66 2.85 -2.08 -15.61
C LYS A 66 2.96 -0.81 -14.78
N GLU A 67 2.09 0.17 -15.03
CA GLU A 67 2.04 1.41 -14.26
C GLU A 67 1.49 1.15 -12.85
N ALA A 68 0.40 0.39 -12.73
CA ALA A 68 -0.15 0.02 -11.44
C ALA A 68 0.90 -0.70 -10.57
N MET A 69 1.59 -1.70 -11.13
CA MET A 69 2.65 -2.41 -10.42
C MET A 69 3.80 -1.48 -10.00
N ARG A 70 4.19 -0.52 -10.85
CA ARG A 70 5.21 0.47 -10.51
C ARG A 70 4.78 1.37 -9.36
N VAL A 71 3.54 1.88 -9.39
CA VAL A 71 2.97 2.71 -8.32
C VAL A 71 2.92 1.94 -6.99
N ILE A 72 2.46 0.69 -7.02
CA ILE A 72 2.41 -0.17 -5.83
C ILE A 72 3.82 -0.38 -5.24
N HIS A 73 4.83 -0.67 -6.08
CA HIS A 73 6.20 -0.84 -5.61
C HIS A 73 6.78 0.45 -5.00
N VAL A 74 6.53 1.61 -5.61
CA VAL A 74 6.95 2.90 -5.03
C VAL A 74 6.28 3.13 -3.68
N ALA A 75 4.98 2.85 -3.57
CA ALA A 75 4.26 2.98 -2.31
C ALA A 75 4.81 2.05 -1.22
N LEU A 76 5.14 0.80 -1.57
CA LEU A 76 5.79 -0.14 -0.66
C LEU A 76 7.15 0.38 -0.16
N LEU A 77 7.98 0.94 -1.04
CA LEU A 77 9.25 1.59 -0.67
C LEU A 77 9.04 2.80 0.25
N CYS A 78 7.99 3.61 0.02
CA CYS A 78 7.64 4.72 0.89
C CYS A 78 7.26 4.25 2.32
N THR A 79 6.67 3.06 2.43
CA THR A 79 6.20 2.48 3.70
C THR A 79 7.20 1.55 4.40
N GLN A 80 8.40 1.37 3.86
CA GLN A 80 9.43 0.55 4.50
C GLN A 80 9.87 1.17 5.84
N GLY A 81 9.83 0.37 6.90
CA GLY A 81 10.21 0.80 8.25
C GLY A 81 11.71 1.05 8.44
N SER A 82 12.55 0.55 7.53
CA SER A 82 14.00 0.83 7.50
C SER A 82 14.34 1.66 6.26
N PRO A 83 14.88 2.87 6.40
CA PRO A 83 15.34 3.68 5.26
C PRO A 83 16.61 3.14 4.58
N HIS A 84 17.12 1.97 5.00
CA HIS A 84 18.38 1.37 4.55
C HIS A 84 18.22 0.00 3.86
N GLN A 85 17.01 -0.44 3.53
CA GLN A 85 16.77 -1.66 2.75
C GLN A 85 16.35 -1.36 1.32
#